data_AF-A0A0D0D9Q0-F1
#
_entry.id   AF-A0A0D0D9Q0-F1
#
_cell.length_a   1.000
_cell.length_b   1.000
_cell.length_c   1.000
_cell.angle_alpha   90.00
_cell.angle_beta   90.00
_cell.angle_gamma   90.00
#
_symmetry.space_group_name_H-M   'P 1'
#
loop_
_entity.id
_entity.type
_entity.pdbx_description
1 polymer ?
#
loop_
_entity_poly.entity_id
_entity_poly.type
_entity_poly.pdbx_seq_one_letter_code
_entity_poly.pdbx_strand_id
1 'polypeptide(L)' 'MIANGECLSVRRFATRSQQFIDAYQKGLTGQQAAWAMSKYHGHCVLPESIWLEFDKAHLSPTHSDG' A
#
# COMPACT_ATOMS: atom_id res chain seq x y z
N MET A 1 22.53 -11.87 -26.30
CA MET A 1 22.63 -11.66 -24.84
C MET A 1 21.95 -10.33 -24.54
N ILE A 2 20.70 -10.35 -24.06
CA ILE A 2 19.93 -9.12 -23.80
C ILE A 2 20.36 -8.55 -22.45
N ALA A 3 20.68 -7.26 -22.42
CA ALA A 3 21.15 -6.51 -21.28
C ALA A 3 20.17 -6.58 -20.10
N ASN A 4 20.52 -7.35 -19.07
CA ASN A 4 19.73 -7.56 -17.84
C ASN A 4 20.21 -6.64 -16.70
N GLY A 5 20.29 -5.33 -16.93
CA GLY A 5 20.80 -4.38 -15.93
C GLY A 5 19.87 -3.22 -15.60
N GLU A 6 19.26 -2.61 -16.61
CA GLU A 6 18.65 -1.27 -16.45
C GLU A 6 17.12 -1.25 -16.51
N CYS A 7 16.46 -2.28 -17.07
CA CYS A 7 15.00 -2.30 -17.19
C CYS A 7 14.25 -2.68 -15.91
N LEU A 8 14.94 -3.24 -14.90
CA LEU A 8 14.33 -3.64 -13.63
C LEU A 8 14.00 -2.44 -12.75
N SER A 9 14.76 -1.35 -12.83
CA SER A 9 14.55 -0.15 -12.02
C SER A 9 13.27 0.60 -12.43
N VAL A 10 13.07 0.82 -13.74
CA VAL A 10 11.88 1.49 -14.28
C VAL A 10 10.62 0.67 -14.02
N ARG A 11 10.68 -0.66 -14.20
CA ARG A 11 9.54 -1.55 -13.90
C ARG A 11 9.17 -1.51 -12.43
N ARG A 12 10.15 -1.60 -11.52
CA ARG A 12 9.92 -1.50 -10.08
C ARG A 12 9.28 -0.16 -9.70
N PHE A 13 9.76 0.94 -10.29
CA PHE A 13 9.20 2.27 -10.05
C PHE A 13 7.77 2.36 -10.56
N ALA A 14 7.51 1.96 -11.81
CA ALA A 14 6.18 1.98 -12.42
C ALA A 14 5.17 1.13 -11.64
N THR A 15 5.54 -0.07 -11.19
CA THR A 15 4.69 -0.92 -10.35
C THR A 15 4.33 -0.22 -9.04
N ARG A 16 5.30 0.44 -8.38
CA ARG A 16 5.05 1.15 -7.12
C ARG A 16 4.15 2.38 -7.34
N SER A 17 4.36 3.13 -8.41
CA SER A 17 3.48 4.24 -8.78
C SER A 17 2.06 3.78 -9.08
N GLN A 18 1.89 2.64 -9.77
CA GLN A 18 0.58 2.07 -10.06
C GLN A 18 -0.16 1.66 -8.79
N GLN A 19 0.53 1.13 -7.78
CA GLN A 19 -0.06 0.79 -6.48
C GLN A 19 -0.56 2.04 -5.74
N PHE A 20 0.19 3.14 -5.80
CA PHE A 20 -0.28 4.42 -5.25
C PHE A 20 -1.49 4.97 -6.02
N ILE A 21 -1.49 4.88 -7.35
CA ILE A 21 -2.61 5.32 -8.17
C ILE A 21 -3.88 4.51 -7.86
N ASP A 22 -3.77 3.18 -7.74
CA ASP A 22 -4.88 2.31 -7.33
C ASP A 22 -5.40 2.68 -5.93
N ALA A 23 -4.50 3.00 -5.00
CA ALA A 23 -4.89 3.47 -3.67
C ALA A 23 -5.66 4.81 -3.76
N TYR A 24 -5.19 5.78 -4.53
CA TYR A 24 -5.90 7.05 -4.71
C TYR A 24 -7.24 6.88 -5.43
N GLN A 25 -7.33 6.00 -6.42
CA GLN A 25 -8.58 5.69 -7.13
C GLN A 25 -9.63 5.08 -6.19
N LYS A 26 -9.18 4.29 -5.21
CA LYS A 26 -10.03 3.73 -4.15
C LYS A 26 -10.34 4.72 -3.03
N GLY A 27 -9.80 5.94 -3.07
CA GLY A 27 -10.05 6.99 -2.09
C GLY A 27 -9.12 6.97 -0.87
N LEU A 28 -8.06 6.16 -0.87
CA LEU A 28 -7.11 6.11 0.24
C LEU A 28 -6.29 7.41 0.34
N THR A 29 -6.07 7.85 1.57
CA THR A 29 -5.16 8.98 1.87
C THR A 29 -3.70 8.55 1.75
N GLY A 30 -2.78 9.52 1.61
CA GLY A 30 -1.35 9.23 1.45
C GLY A 30 -0.75 8.40 2.60
N GLN A 31 -1.23 8.61 3.84
CA GLN A 31 -0.81 7.83 5.01
C GLN A 31 -1.32 6.39 4.94
N GLN A 32 -2.56 6.18 4.53
CA GLN A 32 -3.14 4.86 4.35
C GLN A 32 -2.47 4.09 3.20
N ALA A 33 -2.21 4.77 2.08
CA ALA A 33 -1.50 4.18 0.95
C ALA A 33 -0.06 3.77 1.33
N ALA A 34 0.65 4.61 2.09
CA ALA A 34 1.99 4.31 2.59
C ALA A 34 1.99 3.08 3.52
N TRP A 35 1.04 3.03 4.46
CA TRP A 35 0.88 1.89 5.36
C TRP A 35 0.52 0.60 4.61
N ALA A 36 -0.40 0.69 3.65
CA ALA A 36 -0.84 -0.42 2.83
C ALA A 36 0.31 -1.09 2.08
N MET A 37 1.18 -0.33 1.41
CA MET A 37 2.32 -0.93 0.70
C MET A 37 3.37 -1.52 1.64
N SER A 38 3.52 -0.96 2.85
CA SER A 38 4.40 -1.51 3.88
C SER A 38 3.88 -2.87 4.37
N LYS A 39 2.56 -3.00 4.50
CA LYS A 39 1.90 -4.25 4.91
C LYS A 39 1.86 -5.31 3.82
N TYR A 40 1.56 -4.92 2.58
CA TYR A 40 1.36 -5.81 1.44
C TYR A 40 2.58 -5.83 0.50
N HIS A 41 3.77 -6.08 1.07
CA HIS A 41 5.01 -6.25 0.30
C HIS A 41 4.97 -7.54 -0.55
N GLY A 42 4.31 -7.49 -1.71
CA GLY A 42 4.28 -8.58 -2.69
C GLY A 42 2.92 -8.85 -3.33
N HIS A 43 1.83 -8.42 -2.71
CA HIS A 43 0.48 -8.50 -3.28
C HIS A 43 0.09 -7.14 -3.87
N CYS A 44 0.10 -7.03 -5.20
CA CYS A 44 -0.28 -5.80 -5.93
C CYS A 44 -1.78 -5.45 -5.82
N VAL A 45 -2.59 -6.30 -5.19
CA VAL A 45 -4.04 -6.08 -5.09
C VAL A 45 -4.34 -5.69 -3.65
N LEU A 46 -4.70 -4.41 -3.47
CA LEU A 46 -5.21 -3.91 -2.20
C LEU A 46 -6.58 -4.56 -1.94
N PRO A 47 -6.73 -5.39 -0.89
CA PRO A 47 -8.02 -5.97 -0.55
C PRO A 47 -8.99 -4.88 -0.08
N GLU A 48 -10.28 -5.07 -0.34
CA GLU A 48 -11.31 -4.10 0.03
C GLU A 48 -11.42 -3.90 1.56
N SER A 49 -10.99 -4.90 2.33
CA SER A 49 -10.90 -4.86 3.80
C SER A 49 -9.75 -4.00 4.34
N ILE A 50 -8.97 -3.34 3.48
CA ILE A 50 -7.77 -2.59 3.92
C ILE A 50 -8.10 -1.43 4.86
N TRP A 51 -9.29 -0.85 4.74
CA TRP A 51 -9.80 0.17 5.66
C TRP A 51 -9.90 -0.36 7.08
N LEU A 52 -10.49 -1.54 7.24
CA LEU A 52 -10.69 -2.18 8.54
C LEU A 52 -9.35 -2.57 9.18
N GLU A 53 -8.40 -3.06 8.37
CA GLU A 53 -7.07 -3.40 8.88
C GLU A 53 -6.25 -2.17 9.24
N PHE A 54 -6.36 -1.10 8.46
CA PHE A 54 -5.71 0.17 8.76
C PHE A 54 -6.27 0.76 10.06
N ASP A 55 -7.59 0.83 10.19
CA ASP A 55 -8.25 1.32 11.39
C ASP A 55 -7.90 0.45 12.60
N LYS A 56 -7.93 -0.89 12.48
CA LYS A 56 -7.49 -1.78 13.57
C LYS A 56 -6.03 -1.57 13.98
N ALA A 57 -5.15 -1.24 13.04
CA ALA A 57 -3.74 -1.00 13.33
C ALA A 57 -3.47 0.38 13.96
N HIS A 58 -4.37 1.36 13.77
CA HIS A 58 -4.23 2.73 14.28
C HIS A 58 -5.22 3.09 15.39
N LEU A 59 -6.25 2.27 15.62
CA LEU A 59 -7.00 2.23 16.85
C LEU A 59 -6.03 1.76 17.92
N SER A 60 -5.46 2.72 18.64
CA SER A 60 -5.04 2.42 20.00
C SER A 60 -6.26 1.85 20.72
N PRO A 61 -6.09 0.89 21.65
CA PRO A 61 -7.08 0.71 22.68
C PRO A 61 -7.07 2.04 23.46
N THR A 62 -7.82 3.04 23.00
CA THR A 62 -8.25 4.11 23.87
C THR A 62 -9.11 3.42 24.90
N HIS A 63 -8.43 3.05 25.98
CA HIS A 63 -8.92 2.60 27.26
C HIS A 63 -10.05 3.55 27.67
N SER A 64 -11.24 3.25 27.18
CA SER A 64 -12.47 3.97 27.47
C SER A 64 -13.12 3.18 28.59
N ASP A 65 -12.46 3.18 29.75
CA ASP A 65 -13.12 2.87 31.00
C ASP A 65 -14.00 4.09 31.30
N GLY A 66 -15.31 3.84 31.23
CA GLY A 66 -16.35 4.79 31.61
C GLY A 66 -16.47 4.99 33.11
#